data_AF-A0A945YZF9-F1
#
_entry.id   AF-A0A945YZF9-F1
#
_cell.length_a   1.000
_cell.length_b   1.000
_cell.length_c   1.000
_cell.angle_alpha   90.00
_cell.angle_beta   90.00
_cell.angle_gamma   90.00
#
_symmetry.space_group_name_H-M   'P 1'
#
loop_
_entity.id
_entity.type
_entity.pdbx_description
1 polymer ?
#
loop_
_entity_poly.entity_id
_entity_poly.type
_entity_poly.pdbx_seq_one_letter_code
_entity_poly.pdbx_strand_id
1 'polypeptide(L)'
;SRVTLHNGGGVGIGKAINGGYGLVLDGSERVDRIIRLAIPWDVMGGVARRSWARNKNSIETSVKYNVERKGRDHITLPFIADDKLVENLVAKVFEKK
;
A
#
# COMPACT_ATOMS: atom_id res chain seq x y z
N SER A 1 6.16 -17.21 15.69
CA SER A 1 5.28 -16.30 14.93
C SER A 1 4.43 -17.13 13.98
N ARG A 2 3.24 -16.64 13.59
CA ARG A 2 2.35 -17.29 12.62
C ARG A 2 1.80 -16.23 11.65
N VAL A 3 1.53 -16.63 10.42
CA VAL A 3 0.84 -15.81 9.41
C VAL A 3 -0.40 -16.58 8.99
N THR A 4 -1.49 -15.86 8.73
CA THR A 4 -2.75 -16.45 8.27
C THR A 4 -3.28 -15.70 7.06
N LEU A 5 -4.00 -16.42 6.21
CA LEU A 5 -4.72 -15.89 5.06
C LEU A 5 -6.08 -16.57 5.01
N HIS A 6 -7.15 -15.78 5.00
CA HIS A 6 -8.52 -16.26 5.07
C HIS A 6 -9.33 -15.79 3.84
N ASN A 7 -10.35 -16.58 3.50
CA ASN A 7 -11.32 -16.26 2.45
C ASN A 7 -12.65 -15.84 3.09
N GLY A 8 -13.00 -14.56 2.94
CA GLY A 8 -14.31 -14.04 3.29
C GLY A 8 -14.46 -13.53 4.72
N GLY A 9 -13.37 -13.22 5.43
CA GLY A 9 -13.47 -12.66 6.78
C GLY A 9 -14.34 -11.39 6.82
N GLY A 10 -15.27 -11.33 7.76
CA GLY A 10 -16.20 -10.21 7.97
C GLY A 10 -17.41 -10.18 7.01
N VAL A 11 -17.20 -10.44 5.72
CA VAL A 11 -18.23 -10.20 4.68
C VAL A 11 -18.79 -11.47 4.03
N GLY A 12 -18.25 -12.64 4.34
CA GLY A 12 -18.65 -13.93 3.78
C GLY A 12 -17.74 -14.41 2.64
N ILE A 13 -17.79 -15.72 2.37
CA ILE A 13 -16.93 -16.45 1.43
C ILE A 13 -16.96 -15.79 0.04
N GLY A 14 -15.78 -15.59 -0.55
CA GLY A 14 -15.62 -15.07 -1.91
C GLY A 14 -15.69 -13.55 -2.03
N LYS A 15 -16.00 -12.82 -0.96
CA LYS A 15 -16.16 -11.35 -0.99
C LYS A 15 -14.94 -10.58 -0.47
N ALA A 16 -14.00 -11.26 0.18
CA ALA A 16 -12.76 -10.65 0.64
C ALA A 16 -11.64 -11.70 0.72
N ILE A 17 -10.41 -11.24 0.55
CA ILE A 17 -9.21 -11.97 0.94
C ILE A 17 -8.53 -11.11 1.99
N ASN A 18 -8.37 -11.64 3.20
CA ASN A 18 -7.77 -10.92 4.32
C ASN A 18 -6.71 -11.77 5.01
N GLY A 19 -5.65 -11.13 5.46
CA GLY A 19 -4.55 -11.78 6.16
C GLY A 19 -4.23 -11.07 7.47
N GLY A 20 -3.46 -11.74 8.31
CA GLY A 20 -2.93 -11.19 9.54
C GLY A 20 -1.73 -12.00 9.99
N TYR A 21 -0.98 -11.46 10.96
CA TYR A 21 0.12 -12.19 11.56
C TYR A 21 0.16 -11.97 13.07
N GLY A 22 0.70 -12.98 13.76
CA GLY A 22 0.99 -12.94 15.20
C GLY A 22 2.48 -13.01 15.43
N LEU A 23 3.00 -12.02 16.17
CA LEU A 23 4.40 -11.94 16.56
C LEU A 23 4.52 -12.03 18.09
N VAL A 24 5.29 -13.01 18.57
CA VAL A 24 5.56 -13.19 19.99
C VAL A 24 6.75 -12.33 20.38
N LEU A 25 6.59 -11.55 21.45
CA LEU A 25 7.61 -10.65 21.97
C LEU A 25 8.31 -11.33 23.17
N ASP A 26 9.43 -11.98 22.90
CA ASP A 26 10.20 -12.75 23.91
C ASP A 26 11.38 -11.97 24.53
N GLY A 27 11.57 -10.71 24.12
CA GLY A 27 12.67 -9.85 24.60
C GLY A 27 14.04 -10.12 23.98
N SER A 28 14.16 -11.10 23.07
CA SER A 28 15.43 -11.40 22.42
C SER A 28 15.80 -10.36 21.36
N GLU A 29 17.10 -10.12 21.17
CA GLU A 29 17.60 -9.27 20.08
C GLU A 29 17.17 -9.77 18.69
N ARG A 30 17.01 -11.08 18.55
CA ARG A 30 16.49 -11.69 17.33
C ARG A 30 15.08 -11.18 17.02
N VAL A 31 14.21 -11.13 18.03
CA VAL A 31 12.85 -10.61 17.88
C VAL A 31 12.87 -9.10 17.65
N ASP A 32 13.76 -8.33 18.28
CA ASP A 32 13.93 -6.90 17.97
C ASP A 32 14.24 -6.67 16.48
N ARG A 33 15.17 -7.46 15.91
CA ARG A 33 15.47 -7.39 14.46
C ARG A 33 14.26 -7.74 13.59
N ILE A 34 13.46 -8.72 13.99
CA ILE A 34 12.23 -9.10 13.27
C ILE A 34 11.21 -7.96 13.30
N ILE A 35 11.01 -7.31 14.46
CA ILE A 35 10.08 -6.18 14.63
C ILE A 35 10.44 -5.04 13.68
N ARG A 36 11.74 -4.68 13.62
CA ARG A 36 12.24 -3.58 12.78
C ARG A 36 12.01 -3.77 11.29
N LEU A 37 11.75 -5.00 10.84
CA LEU A 37 11.47 -5.34 9.44
C LEU A 37 9.96 -5.59 9.21
N ALA A 38 9.34 -6.41 10.06
CA ALA A 38 7.96 -6.88 9.85
C ALA A 38 6.92 -5.76 10.01
N ILE A 39 7.06 -4.91 11.05
CA ILE A 39 6.06 -3.87 11.33
C ILE A 39 6.02 -2.82 10.21
N PRO A 40 7.16 -2.26 9.75
CA PRO A 40 7.12 -1.35 8.61
C PRO A 40 6.54 -1.98 7.36
N TRP A 41 6.84 -3.26 7.08
CA TRP A 41 6.32 -3.94 5.89
C TRP A 41 4.79 -4.10 5.94
N ASP A 42 4.24 -4.55 7.06
CA ASP A 42 2.79 -4.76 7.22
C ASP A 42 1.99 -3.47 7.05
N VAL A 43 2.48 -2.37 7.63
CA VAL A 43 1.81 -1.06 7.54
C VAL A 43 2.05 -0.42 6.18
N MET A 44 3.32 -0.27 5.78
CA MET A 44 3.67 0.53 4.61
C MET A 44 3.33 -0.16 3.30
N GLY A 45 3.23 -1.50 3.25
CA GLY A 45 2.68 -2.19 2.09
C GLY A 45 1.23 -1.77 1.81
N GLY A 46 0.42 -1.62 2.86
CA GLY A 46 -0.95 -1.13 2.77
C GLY A 46 -1.05 0.35 2.39
N VAL A 47 -0.14 1.19 2.90
CA VAL A 47 -0.05 2.61 2.56
C VAL A 47 0.40 2.79 1.11
N ALA A 48 1.42 2.08 0.66
CA ALA A 48 1.92 2.11 -0.71
C ALA A 48 0.83 1.73 -1.72
N ARG A 49 0.07 0.65 -1.46
CA ARG A 49 -1.03 0.24 -2.33
C ARG A 49 -2.15 1.29 -2.40
N ARG A 50 -2.48 1.94 -1.28
CA ARG A 50 -3.48 3.03 -1.26
C ARG A 50 -2.98 4.30 -1.93
N SER A 51 -1.69 4.60 -1.77
CA SER A 51 -1.02 5.68 -2.49
C SER A 51 -1.17 5.45 -3.99
N TRP A 52 -0.82 4.26 -4.49
CA TRP A 52 -0.98 3.91 -5.90
C TRP A 52 -2.44 3.95 -6.39
N ALA A 53 -3.40 3.63 -5.52
CA ALA A 53 -4.83 3.83 -5.74
C ALA A 53 -5.28 5.31 -5.63
N ARG A 54 -4.34 6.26 -5.61
CA ARG A 54 -4.55 7.72 -5.61
C ARG A 54 -5.16 8.29 -4.32
N ASN A 55 -5.03 7.61 -3.19
CA ASN A 55 -5.44 8.17 -1.90
C ASN A 55 -4.48 9.28 -1.45
N LYS A 56 -4.98 10.53 -1.33
CA LYS A 56 -4.17 11.73 -1.01
C LYS A 56 -3.30 11.56 0.24
N ASN A 57 -3.88 11.14 1.36
CA ASN A 57 -3.16 10.99 2.63
C ASN A 57 -2.08 9.91 2.54
N SER A 58 -2.35 8.84 1.81
CA SER A 58 -1.38 7.76 1.59
C SER A 58 -0.24 8.19 0.68
N ILE A 59 -0.49 9.03 -0.33
CA ILE A 59 0.55 9.65 -1.17
C ILE A 59 1.46 10.51 -0.31
N GLU A 60 0.90 11.43 0.48
CA GLU A 60 1.66 12.29 1.39
C GLU A 60 2.53 11.48 2.36
N THR A 61 1.94 10.46 2.99
CA THR A 61 2.66 9.56 3.90
C THR A 61 3.79 8.81 3.17
N SER A 62 3.57 8.36 1.94
CA SER A 62 4.58 7.65 1.14
C SER A 62 5.74 8.56 0.73
N VAL A 63 5.45 9.82 0.38
CA VAL A 63 6.48 10.83 0.10
C VAL A 63 7.36 11.04 1.32
N LYS A 64 6.76 11.26 2.48
CA LYS A 64 7.49 11.44 3.74
C LYS A 64 8.34 10.20 4.08
N TYR A 65 7.76 9.01 3.96
CA TYR A 65 8.48 7.76 4.21
C TYR A 65 9.71 7.59 3.31
N ASN A 66 9.61 7.91 2.02
CA ASN A 66 10.74 7.85 1.09
C ASN A 66 11.88 8.80 1.46
N VAL A 67 11.56 9.98 2.00
CA VAL A 67 12.58 10.92 2.49
C VAL A 67 13.26 10.35 3.75
N GLU A 68 12.48 9.89 4.71
CA GLU A 68 13.00 9.36 6.00
C GLU A 68 13.77 8.03 5.85
N ARG A 69 13.43 7.22 4.84
CA ARG A 69 14.06 5.91 4.55
C ARG A 69 15.01 5.91 3.36
N LYS A 70 15.42 7.10 2.90
CA LYS A 70 16.31 7.26 1.74
C LYS A 70 17.52 6.33 1.82
N GLY A 71 17.79 5.61 0.73
CA GLY A 71 18.92 4.68 0.62
C GLY A 71 18.68 3.29 1.23
N ARG A 72 17.52 3.04 1.85
CA ARG A 72 17.14 1.71 2.37
C ARG A 72 15.84 1.20 1.77
N ASP A 73 14.79 2.01 1.85
CA ASP A 73 13.45 1.64 1.40
C ASP A 73 12.95 2.66 0.36
N HIS A 74 12.06 2.23 -0.54
CA HIS A 74 11.44 3.12 -1.52
C HIS A 74 10.04 2.63 -1.93
N ILE A 75 9.07 3.54 -1.86
CA ILE A 75 7.69 3.37 -2.35
C ILE A 75 7.54 4.13 -3.67
N THR A 76 7.12 3.44 -4.73
CA THR A 76 6.77 4.10 -6.00
C THR A 76 5.54 4.98 -5.84
N LEU A 77 5.65 6.25 -6.24
CA LEU A 77 4.57 7.23 -6.14
C LEU A 77 3.83 7.33 -7.49
N PRO A 78 2.49 7.44 -7.49
CA PRO A 78 1.74 7.66 -8.72
C PRO A 78 1.93 9.09 -9.23
N PHE A 79 2.01 9.21 -10.56
CA PHE A 79 1.81 10.49 -11.25
C PHE A 79 0.34 10.58 -11.66
N ILE A 80 -0.38 11.54 -11.08
CA ILE A 80 -1.81 11.73 -11.36
C ILE A 80 -1.93 12.44 -12.71
N ALA A 81 -2.68 11.83 -13.62
CA ALA A 81 -2.97 12.42 -14.92
C ALA A 81 -3.87 13.66 -14.76
N ASP A 82 -3.74 14.62 -15.67
CA ASP A 82 -4.66 15.75 -15.77
C ASP A 82 -5.99 15.27 -16.36
N ASP A 83 -7.07 15.41 -15.60
CA ASP A 83 -8.41 15.01 -16.02
C ASP A 83 -8.85 15.74 -17.29
N LYS A 84 -8.52 17.03 -17.44
CA LYS A 84 -8.87 17.80 -18.65
C LYS A 84 -8.17 17.26 -19.89
N LEU A 85 -6.92 16.80 -19.75
CA LEU A 85 -6.18 16.20 -20.85
C LEU A 85 -6.88 14.92 -21.31
N VAL A 86 -7.30 14.09 -20.37
CA VAL A 86 -8.01 12.83 -20.64
C VAL A 86 -9.36 13.10 -21.30
N GLU A 87 -10.17 14.00 -20.73
CA GLU A 87 -11.48 14.40 -21.26
C GLU A 87 -11.38 14.92 -22.69
N ASN A 88 -10.46 15.84 -22.94
CA ASN A 88 -10.25 16.41 -24.27
C ASN A 88 -9.81 15.36 -25.30
N LEU A 89 -8.96 14.42 -24.90
CA LEU A 89 -8.50 13.34 -25.79
C LEU A 89 -9.65 12.41 -26.15
N VAL A 90 -10.47 12.03 -25.17
CA VAL A 90 -11.66 11.19 -25.37
C VAL A 90 -12.65 11.90 -26.30
N ALA A 91 -13.01 13.15 -26.02
CA ALA A 91 -13.94 13.93 -26.84
C ALA A 91 -13.48 14.01 -28.31
N LYS A 92 -12.20 14.32 -28.55
CA LYS A 92 -11.63 14.37 -29.92
C LYS A 92 -11.76 13.07 -30.70
N VAL A 93 -11.73 11.92 -30.03
CA VAL A 93 -11.86 10.60 -30.68
C VAL A 93 -13.32 10.30 -31.02
N PHE A 94 -14.25 10.69 -30.15
CA PHE A 94 -15.68 10.38 -30.31
C PHE A 94 -16.46 11.43 -31.13
N GLU A 95 -16.01 12.68 -31.22
CA GLU A 95 -16.58 13.71 -32.12
C GLU A 95 -16.26 13.49 -33.60
N LYS A 96 -15.27 12.64 -33.91
CA LYS A 96 -14.89 12.27 -35.29
C LYS A 96 -15.68 11.09 -35.87
N LYS A 97 -16.77 10.67 -35.21
CA LYS A 97 -17.77 9.73 -35.74
C LYS A 97 -19.07 10.46 -36.00
#